data_AF-A0A8T1QZ51-F1
#
_entry.id   AF-A0A8T1QZ51-F1
#
_cell.length_a   1.000
_cell.length_b   1.000
_cell.length_c   1.000
_cell.angle_alpha   90.00
_cell.angle_beta   90.00
_cell.angle_gamma   90.00
#
_symmetry.space_group_name_H-M   'P 1'
#
loop_
_entity.id
_entity.type
_entity.pdbx_description
1 polymer ?
#
loop_
_entity_poly.entity_id
_entity_poly.type
_entity_poly.pdbx_seq_one_letter_code
_entity_poly.pdbx_strand_id
1 'polypeptide(L)'
;MAVVSSSPILLPLRMNLGSSSPNIPLFSISSRPSNRPRPIIVFSYKAGDGLASEEKKLLLERYGLDPDEFLSEPPPPKTRRRKELQKRGRGKSVQPPEEPKPPRATHKLLQVLGGKARRKKLLSPKGMDVRPMMEVVKGAAFDILQAASGCPAALRPGRWLDLYSGTGSVGIEAISRGCSQVHFVEMDPWVVSDVLRPNLEWTGFLDVSIIHTVRVENFLERAEQFVGKDGSFDYISITPPYTEVDYGVLMGQISKSPLIGDDTFIVVEYPSRTDMLDACGCLVKITDRRFGRTHLVIYGPTWAQKKRKP
;
A
#
# COMPACT_ATOMS: atom_id res chain seq x y z
N MET A 1 16.72 -20.24 -74.92
CA MET A 1 15.98 -18.98 -74.70
C MET A 1 16.56 -18.33 -73.45
N ALA A 2 17.47 -17.38 -73.62
CA ALA A 2 17.20 -15.92 -73.58
C ALA A 2 16.82 -15.46 -72.14
N VAL A 3 17.77 -14.95 -71.32
CA VAL A 3 18.29 -13.55 -71.29
C VAL A 3 17.26 -12.64 -70.56
N VAL A 4 17.41 -12.28 -69.27
CA VAL A 4 18.30 -11.26 -68.63
C VAL A 4 17.51 -10.01 -68.21
N SER A 5 17.69 -9.59 -66.94
CA SER A 5 17.73 -8.19 -66.47
C SER A 5 16.41 -7.39 -66.53
N SER A 6 16.13 -6.36 -65.72
CA SER A 6 16.97 -5.46 -64.92
C SER A 6 16.05 -4.70 -63.96
N SER A 7 16.52 -4.40 -62.75
CA SER A 7 16.13 -3.16 -62.06
C SER A 7 16.65 -1.93 -62.82
N PRO A 8 16.17 -0.72 -62.49
CA PRO A 8 17.14 0.28 -62.07
C PRO A 8 16.73 1.11 -60.84
N ILE A 9 17.79 1.63 -60.24
CA ILE A 9 17.94 2.49 -59.06
C ILE A 9 18.06 3.96 -59.53
N LEU A 10 17.93 4.90 -58.58
CA LEU A 10 18.53 6.26 -58.43
C LEU A 10 17.41 7.31 -58.20
N LEU A 11 17.48 8.28 -57.28
CA LEU A 11 18.47 8.80 -56.31
C LEU A 11 17.71 9.71 -55.32
N PRO A 12 18.31 10.05 -54.16
CA PRO A 12 17.79 11.05 -53.22
C PRO A 12 18.31 12.46 -53.55
N LEU A 13 17.45 13.46 -53.39
CA LEU A 13 17.82 14.88 -53.50
C LEU A 13 18.13 15.45 -52.11
N ARG A 14 19.30 16.08 -52.01
CA ARG A 14 19.89 16.69 -50.81
C ARG A 14 19.83 18.22 -50.93
N MET A 15 19.74 18.85 -49.76
CA MET A 15 20.09 20.26 -49.42
C MET A 15 19.08 21.37 -49.72
N ASN A 16 18.66 22.07 -48.66
CA ASN A 16 19.22 23.40 -48.45
C ASN A 16 19.21 23.83 -46.97
N LEU A 17 20.23 24.62 -46.62
CA LEU A 17 20.41 25.33 -45.35
C LEU A 17 19.44 26.51 -45.25
N GLY A 18 19.07 26.88 -44.02
CA GLY A 18 18.23 28.04 -43.75
C GLY A 18 18.14 28.36 -42.26
N SER A 19 19.23 28.87 -41.72
CA SER A 19 19.29 29.61 -40.46
C SER A 19 18.43 30.87 -40.51
N SER A 20 17.56 31.10 -39.52
CA SER A 20 17.28 32.44 -38.98
C SER A 20 16.27 32.40 -37.83
N SER A 21 16.80 32.48 -36.61
CA SER A 21 16.12 33.18 -35.52
C SER A 21 15.90 34.64 -35.92
N PRO A 22 14.86 35.29 -35.39
CA PRO A 22 15.11 36.61 -34.82
C PRO A 22 14.44 36.80 -33.46
N ASN A 23 15.29 37.20 -32.50
CA ASN A 23 15.12 38.33 -31.59
C ASN A 23 13.80 38.49 -30.83
N ILE A 24 13.88 38.06 -29.58
CA ILE A 24 13.63 38.84 -28.35
C ILE A 24 13.56 40.37 -28.58
N PRO A 25 12.59 41.06 -27.95
CA PRO A 25 12.83 42.34 -27.31
C PRO A 25 12.90 42.13 -25.79
N LEU A 26 14.05 42.51 -25.25
CA LEU A 26 14.32 42.69 -23.84
C LEU A 26 13.59 43.96 -23.42
N PHE A 27 12.64 43.87 -22.48
CA PHE A 27 12.39 44.98 -21.57
C PHE A 27 12.21 44.43 -20.16
N SER A 28 13.25 44.67 -19.38
CA SER A 28 13.17 44.73 -17.93
C SER A 28 12.25 45.89 -17.53
N ILE A 29 11.34 45.64 -16.59
CA ILE A 29 11.06 46.57 -15.49
C ILE A 29 10.50 45.76 -14.32
N SER A 30 11.21 45.94 -13.22
CA SER A 30 10.92 45.55 -11.84
C SER A 30 9.54 45.99 -11.37
N SER A 31 8.78 45.06 -10.77
CA SER A 31 8.02 45.35 -9.54
C SER A 31 7.67 44.06 -8.79
N ARG A 32 8.38 43.81 -7.68
CA ARG A 32 7.87 43.06 -6.51
C ARG A 32 6.74 43.89 -5.88
N PRO A 33 5.75 43.34 -5.12
CA PRO A 33 5.82 42.19 -4.20
C PRO A 33 4.56 41.27 -4.35
N SER A 34 4.24 40.24 -3.56
CA SER A 34 4.69 39.69 -2.29
C SER A 34 4.32 38.20 -2.30
N ASN A 35 5.29 37.34 -2.00
CA ASN A 35 5.03 35.94 -1.66
C ASN A 35 4.70 35.91 -0.17
N ARG A 36 3.43 35.69 0.19
CA ARG A 36 3.05 35.29 1.55
C ARG A 36 2.48 33.87 1.50
N PRO A 37 3.08 32.90 2.19
CA PRO A 37 2.49 31.57 2.31
C PRO A 37 1.19 31.69 3.10
N ARG A 38 0.10 31.09 2.59
CA ARG A 38 -1.11 30.88 3.37
C ARG A 38 -0.76 29.95 4.54
N PRO A 39 -1.15 30.24 5.79
CA PRO A 39 -0.83 29.37 6.90
C PRO A 39 -1.63 28.08 6.75
N ILE A 40 -0.94 26.95 6.64
CA ILE A 40 -1.52 25.64 6.95
C ILE A 40 -1.70 25.63 8.46
N ILE A 41 -2.95 25.67 8.93
CA ILE A 41 -3.26 25.47 10.34
C ILE A 41 -3.06 23.98 10.63
N VAL A 42 -1.89 23.64 11.15
CA VAL A 42 -1.64 22.33 11.76
C VAL A 42 -2.18 22.41 13.18
N PHE A 43 -3.32 21.76 13.46
CA PHE A 43 -3.74 21.49 14.83
C PHE A 43 -2.80 20.44 15.42
N SER A 44 -1.75 20.91 16.10
CA SER A 44 -0.97 20.11 17.02
C SER A 44 -1.74 20.07 18.34
N TYR A 45 -2.40 18.95 18.63
CA TYR A 45 -2.92 18.70 19.97
C TYR A 45 -1.72 18.44 20.88
N LYS A 46 -1.25 19.48 21.58
CA LYS A 46 -0.47 19.28 22.79
C LYS A 46 -1.42 18.70 23.84
N ALA A 47 -1.26 17.41 24.14
CA ALA A 47 -1.79 16.85 25.37
C ALA A 47 -1.09 17.55 26.54
N GLY A 48 -1.80 18.41 27.27
CA GLY A 48 -1.22 19.13 28.39
C GLY A 48 -2.00 20.35 28.88
N ASP A 49 -3.28 20.18 29.18
CA ASP A 49 -3.90 20.65 30.43
C ASP A 49 -5.28 19.98 30.53
N GLY A 50 -5.59 19.38 31.67
CA GLY A 50 -6.84 18.65 31.86
C GLY A 50 -8.03 19.58 31.77
N LEU A 51 -8.97 19.30 30.87
CA LEU A 51 -10.29 19.94 30.86
C LEU A 51 -10.90 19.84 32.25
N ALA A 52 -11.39 20.96 32.77
CA ALA A 52 -12.02 21.01 34.08
C ALA A 52 -13.19 20.02 34.10
N SER A 53 -13.47 19.41 35.27
CA SER A 53 -14.54 18.41 35.43
C SER A 53 -15.89 18.87 34.85
N GLU A 54 -16.13 20.19 34.89
CA GLU A 54 -17.32 20.84 34.35
C GLU A 54 -17.36 20.88 32.81
N GLU A 55 -16.22 21.10 32.15
CA GLU A 55 -16.12 21.12 30.69
C GLU A 55 -16.33 19.73 30.10
N LYS A 56 -15.88 18.70 30.82
CA LYS A 56 -16.09 17.30 30.45
C LYS A 56 -17.56 16.90 30.59
N LYS A 57 -18.25 17.39 31.62
CA LYS A 57 -19.69 17.17 31.84
C LYS A 57 -20.53 17.79 30.72
N LEU A 58 -20.25 19.04 30.36
CA LEU A 58 -20.93 19.75 29.26
C LEU A 58 -20.70 19.11 27.89
N LEU A 59 -19.53 18.49 27.68
CA LEU A 59 -19.20 17.81 26.44
C LEU A 59 -19.98 16.48 26.33
N LEU A 60 -20.11 15.73 27.41
CA LEU A 60 -20.91 14.49 27.46
C LEU A 60 -22.40 14.77 27.22
N GLU A 61 -22.96 15.81 27.84
CA GLU A 61 -24.35 16.24 27.65
C GLU A 61 -24.63 16.66 26.19
N ARG A 62 -23.68 17.34 25.53
CA ARG A 62 -23.81 17.74 24.12
C ARG A 62 -23.97 16.56 23.16
N TYR A 63 -23.37 15.42 23.49
CA TYR A 63 -23.47 14.19 22.69
C TYR A 63 -24.58 13.24 23.16
N GLY A 64 -25.43 13.69 24.10
CA GLY A 64 -26.55 12.90 24.62
C GLY A 64 -26.13 11.74 25.52
N LEU A 65 -24.94 11.82 26.12
CA LEU A 65 -24.40 10.81 27.03
C LEU A 65 -24.60 11.26 28.48
N ASP A 66 -25.03 10.35 29.37
CA ASP A 66 -25.22 10.63 30.79
C ASP A 66 -23.86 10.76 31.50
N PRO A 67 -23.50 11.92 32.06
CA PRO A 67 -22.22 12.11 32.74
C PRO A 67 -22.07 11.27 34.01
N ASP A 68 -23.17 10.90 34.65
CA ASP A 68 -23.15 10.20 35.94
C ASP A 68 -22.83 8.70 35.77
N GLU A 69 -23.04 8.12 34.57
CA GLU A 69 -22.71 6.73 34.24
C GLU A 69 -21.19 6.50 34.13
N PHE A 70 -20.41 7.53 33.79
CA PHE A 70 -18.96 7.42 33.53
C PHE A 70 -18.07 7.92 34.68
N LEU A 71 -18.64 8.52 35.73
CA LEU A 71 -17.90 9.13 36.84
C LEU A 71 -18.03 8.36 38.16
N SER A 72 -18.76 7.24 38.19
CA SER A 72 -19.10 6.52 39.42
C SER A 72 -18.54 5.09 39.49
N GLU A 73 -17.22 4.92 39.56
CA GLU A 73 -16.65 3.70 40.17
C GLU A 73 -15.54 4.04 41.17
N PRO A 74 -15.67 3.63 42.45
CA PRO A 74 -14.59 3.79 43.42
C PRO A 74 -13.52 2.68 43.26
N PRO A 75 -12.23 2.98 43.51
CA PRO A 75 -11.16 1.99 43.42
C PRO A 75 -11.14 1.03 44.63
N PRO A 76 -10.58 -0.20 44.51
CA PRO A 76 -10.51 -1.17 45.60
C PRO A 76 -9.55 -0.73 46.73
N PRO A 77 -9.74 -1.21 47.98
CA PRO A 77 -9.03 -0.71 49.14
C PRO A 77 -7.55 -1.17 49.18
N LYS A 78 -6.64 -0.22 49.46
CA LYS A 78 -5.19 -0.44 49.62
C LYS A 78 -4.87 -0.89 51.05
N THR A 79 -4.28 -2.08 51.21
CA THR A 79 -3.70 -2.55 52.47
C THR A 79 -2.48 -1.71 52.89
N ARG A 80 -2.34 -1.56 54.21
CA ARG A 80 -1.35 -0.77 54.95
C ARG A 80 0.11 -1.13 54.59
N ARG A 81 0.73 -0.41 53.67
CA ARG A 81 2.20 -0.32 53.57
C ARG A 81 2.67 1.02 53.01
N ARG A 82 2.06 2.12 53.47
CA ARG A 82 2.34 3.46 52.94
C ARG A 82 2.24 4.55 54.02
N LYS A 83 2.98 4.40 55.12
CA LYS A 83 3.19 5.48 56.09
C LYS A 83 4.65 5.85 56.36
N GLU A 84 5.62 5.21 55.70
CA GLU A 84 7.05 5.45 56.00
C GLU A 84 7.86 6.22 54.94
N LEU A 85 7.23 6.75 53.89
CA LEU A 85 7.92 7.62 52.92
C LEU A 85 7.25 8.98 52.72
N GLN A 86 6.57 9.49 53.75
CA GLN A 86 6.20 10.92 53.82
C GLN A 86 7.25 11.67 54.63
N LYS A 87 8.50 11.69 54.17
CA LYS A 87 9.55 12.60 54.67
C LYS A 87 10.72 12.60 53.70
N ARG A 88 10.54 13.21 52.53
CA ARG A 88 11.59 13.86 51.71
C ARG A 88 10.98 14.48 50.44
N GLY A 89 10.97 15.82 50.42
CA GLY A 89 11.12 16.68 49.22
C GLY A 89 10.12 16.56 48.06
N ARG A 90 9.50 17.69 47.72
CA ARG A 90 8.91 17.97 46.39
C ARG A 90 9.94 17.67 45.29
N GLY A 91 9.82 16.52 44.64
CA GLY A 91 10.44 16.23 43.34
C GLY A 91 9.32 16.11 42.32
N LYS A 92 9.43 16.82 41.19
CA LYS A 92 8.62 16.54 40.00
C LYS A 92 8.76 15.04 39.71
N SER A 93 7.67 14.29 39.75
CA SER A 93 7.64 12.92 39.24
C SER A 93 7.75 13.01 37.71
N VAL A 94 8.99 13.08 37.23
CA VAL A 94 9.33 12.72 35.85
C VAL A 94 8.86 11.28 35.71
N GLN A 95 7.91 11.02 34.81
CA GLN A 95 7.63 9.65 34.39
C GLN A 95 8.98 9.01 34.04
N PRO A 96 9.27 7.76 34.44
CA PRO A 96 10.49 7.10 33.98
C PRO A 96 10.58 7.31 32.47
N PRO A 97 11.75 7.69 31.91
CA PRO A 97 11.90 7.73 30.47
C PRO A 97 11.36 6.41 29.94
N GLU A 98 10.35 6.46 29.09
CA GLU A 98 9.90 5.27 28.36
C GLU A 98 11.18 4.69 27.76
N GLU A 99 11.58 3.48 28.19
CA GLU A 99 12.85 2.91 27.75
C GLU A 99 12.85 2.98 26.22
N PRO A 100 13.91 3.53 25.60
CA PRO A 100 13.92 3.73 24.16
C PRO A 100 13.62 2.38 23.52
N LYS A 101 12.50 2.30 22.78
CA LYS A 101 12.12 1.08 22.06
C LYS A 101 13.36 0.60 21.31
N PRO A 102 13.77 -0.67 21.48
CA PRO A 102 15.00 -1.15 20.88
C PRO A 102 15.00 -0.82 19.38
N PRO A 103 16.16 -0.46 18.81
CA PRO A 103 16.24 -0.10 17.41
C PRO A 103 15.62 -1.22 16.57
N ARG A 104 14.72 -0.84 15.67
CA ARG A 104 14.05 -1.79 14.78
C ARG A 104 15.12 -2.53 13.98
N ALA A 105 15.00 -3.86 13.92
CA ALA A 105 15.97 -4.72 13.28
C ALA A 105 15.30 -5.55 12.17
N THR A 106 16.10 -6.13 11.28
CA THR A 106 15.60 -6.95 10.17
C THR A 106 16.14 -8.38 10.23
N HIS A 107 15.44 -9.31 9.57
CA HIS A 107 15.84 -10.70 9.35
C HIS A 107 15.55 -11.11 7.90
N LYS A 108 16.04 -12.29 7.48
CA LYS A 108 15.86 -12.82 6.10
C LYS A 108 15.17 -14.19 6.11
N LEU A 109 13.90 -14.22 6.49
CA LEU A 109 13.10 -15.47 6.49
C LEU A 109 12.24 -15.64 5.23
N LEU A 110 11.97 -14.56 4.51
CA LEU A 110 11.16 -14.59 3.28
C LEU A 110 12.04 -14.82 2.05
N GLN A 111 11.46 -15.38 0.99
CA GLN A 111 12.12 -15.52 -0.30
C GLN A 111 11.16 -15.35 -1.49
N VAL A 112 11.76 -15.12 -2.66
CA VAL A 112 11.07 -15.16 -3.96
C VAL A 112 10.93 -16.62 -4.42
N LEU A 113 9.72 -17.04 -4.80
CA LEU A 113 9.38 -18.44 -5.07
C LEU A 113 9.62 -18.83 -6.53
N GLY A 114 9.27 -17.96 -7.47
CA GLY A 114 9.33 -18.20 -8.91
C GLY A 114 9.89 -17.03 -9.70
N GLY A 115 10.07 -17.22 -11.01
CA GLY A 115 10.48 -16.16 -11.92
C GLY A 115 11.96 -15.77 -11.88
N LYS A 116 12.29 -14.59 -12.40
CA LYS A 116 13.67 -14.07 -12.61
C LYS A 116 14.50 -13.95 -11.33
N ALA A 117 13.87 -13.59 -10.21
CA ALA A 117 14.52 -13.41 -8.91
C ALA A 117 14.36 -14.63 -7.98
N ARG A 118 13.94 -15.78 -8.50
CA ARG A 118 13.69 -17.01 -7.72
C ARG A 118 14.83 -17.34 -6.76
N ARG A 119 14.46 -17.74 -5.52
CA ARG A 119 15.35 -18.08 -4.39
C ARG A 119 16.12 -16.90 -3.76
N LYS A 120 15.98 -15.67 -4.24
CA LYS A 120 16.51 -14.50 -3.51
C LYS A 120 15.80 -14.35 -2.18
N LYS A 121 16.57 -14.27 -1.09
CA LYS A 121 16.06 -13.97 0.26
C LYS A 121 15.73 -12.49 0.39
N LEU A 122 14.65 -12.16 1.10
CA LEU A 122 14.16 -10.81 1.32
C LEU A 122 14.30 -10.43 2.80
N LEU A 123 14.63 -9.17 3.05
CA LEU A 123 14.58 -8.55 4.36
C LEU A 123 13.12 -8.46 4.84
N SER A 124 12.94 -8.62 6.14
CA SER A 124 11.67 -8.48 6.85
C SER A 124 11.93 -7.85 8.23
N PRO A 125 11.05 -6.98 8.74
CA PRO A 125 11.14 -6.46 10.10
C PRO A 125 11.12 -7.59 11.15
N LYS A 126 12.01 -7.52 12.14
CA LYS A 126 11.99 -8.40 13.33
C LYS A 126 10.96 -7.91 14.33
N GLY A 127 10.23 -8.84 14.94
CA GLY A 127 9.39 -8.56 16.10
C GLY A 127 8.17 -7.69 15.81
N MET A 128 7.77 -7.51 14.54
CA MET A 128 6.47 -6.95 14.22
C MET A 128 5.41 -8.04 14.42
N ASP A 129 4.29 -7.68 15.06
CA ASP A 129 3.12 -8.55 15.26
C ASP A 129 2.33 -8.80 13.96
N VAL A 130 2.89 -8.36 12.83
CA VAL A 130 2.30 -8.46 11.50
C VAL A 130 2.87 -9.68 10.80
N ARG A 131 2.01 -10.68 10.59
CA ARG A 131 2.38 -11.90 9.90
C ARG A 131 2.49 -11.64 8.39
N PRO A 132 3.63 -11.92 7.74
CA PRO A 132 3.72 -11.85 6.28
C PRO A 132 2.85 -12.94 5.64
N MET A 133 2.37 -12.68 4.40
CA MET A 133 1.69 -13.70 3.60
C MET A 133 2.56 -14.97 3.53
N MET A 134 1.98 -16.11 3.90
CA MET A 134 2.69 -17.39 3.89
C MET A 134 3.19 -17.76 2.49
N GLU A 135 4.37 -18.38 2.39
CA GLU A 135 4.91 -18.82 1.09
C GLU A 135 3.94 -19.75 0.33
N VAL A 136 3.24 -20.64 1.03
CA VAL A 136 2.25 -21.54 0.42
C VAL A 136 1.03 -20.77 -0.12
N VAL A 137 0.56 -19.77 0.61
CA VAL A 137 -0.57 -18.91 0.20
C VAL A 137 -0.16 -18.07 -1.01
N LYS A 138 1.03 -17.45 -0.95
CA LYS A 138 1.62 -16.67 -2.05
C LYS A 138 1.79 -17.53 -3.31
N GLY A 139 2.38 -18.72 -3.18
CA GLY A 139 2.55 -19.66 -4.28
C GLY A 139 1.21 -20.02 -4.93
N ALA A 140 0.22 -20.41 -4.12
CA ALA A 140 -1.11 -20.73 -4.60
C ALA A 140 -1.79 -19.54 -5.31
N ALA A 141 -1.65 -18.31 -4.79
CA ALA A 141 -2.20 -17.12 -5.41
C ALA A 141 -1.68 -16.92 -6.84
N PHE A 142 -0.35 -16.96 -7.01
CA PHE A 142 0.26 -16.78 -8.33
C PHE A 142 -0.05 -17.92 -9.29
N ASP A 143 -0.10 -19.16 -8.81
CA ASP A 143 -0.43 -20.32 -9.66
C ASP A 143 -1.90 -20.23 -10.16
N ILE A 144 -2.82 -19.77 -9.30
CA ILE A 144 -4.22 -19.55 -9.69
C ILE A 144 -4.33 -18.38 -10.67
N LEU A 145 -3.63 -17.26 -10.43
CA LEU A 145 -3.62 -16.12 -11.35
C LEU A 145 -3.08 -16.48 -12.75
N GLN A 146 -1.99 -17.25 -12.82
CA GLN A 146 -1.43 -17.72 -14.10
C GLN A 146 -2.41 -18.62 -14.85
N ALA A 147 -3.07 -19.55 -14.13
CA ALA A 147 -4.10 -20.40 -14.71
C ALA A 147 -5.34 -19.61 -15.16
N ALA A 148 -5.80 -18.62 -14.38
CA ALA A 148 -6.99 -17.82 -14.68
C ALA A 148 -6.76 -16.82 -15.81
N SER A 149 -5.56 -16.26 -15.92
CA SER A 149 -5.15 -15.39 -17.02
C SER A 149 -4.82 -16.15 -18.31
N GLY A 150 -4.98 -17.48 -18.34
CA GLY A 150 -4.73 -18.30 -19.53
C GLY A 150 -3.25 -18.36 -19.95
N CYS A 151 -2.32 -17.93 -19.10
CA CYS A 151 -0.88 -17.99 -19.34
C CYS A 151 -0.19 -18.78 -18.20
N PRO A 152 -0.06 -20.11 -18.33
CA PRO A 152 0.49 -20.95 -17.25
C PRO A 152 1.98 -20.74 -16.98
N ALA A 153 2.72 -20.15 -17.91
CA ALA A 153 4.17 -20.02 -17.82
C ALA A 153 4.64 -18.74 -17.11
N ALA A 154 3.85 -17.66 -17.19
CA ALA A 154 4.19 -16.35 -16.66
C ALA A 154 2.94 -15.50 -16.48
N LEU A 155 3.00 -14.51 -15.59
CA LEU A 155 1.97 -13.48 -15.54
C LEU A 155 2.00 -12.65 -16.82
N ARG A 156 0.83 -12.21 -17.27
CA ARG A 156 0.77 -11.23 -18.37
C ARG A 156 1.51 -9.95 -17.94
N PRO A 157 2.33 -9.36 -18.83
CA PRO A 157 2.89 -8.03 -18.60
C PRO A 157 1.77 -7.04 -18.30
N GLY A 158 2.00 -6.13 -17.36
CA GLY A 158 0.96 -5.25 -16.85
C GLY A 158 1.40 -4.50 -15.59
N ARG A 159 0.46 -3.78 -14.99
CA ARG A 159 0.61 -2.98 -13.78
C ARG A 159 0.02 -3.73 -12.59
N TRP A 160 0.81 -3.83 -11.53
CA TRP A 160 0.38 -4.39 -10.25
C TRP A 160 0.30 -3.30 -9.18
N LEU A 161 -0.75 -3.33 -8.36
CA LEU A 161 -0.87 -2.49 -7.17
C LEU A 161 -0.82 -3.36 -5.92
N ASP A 162 0.22 -3.18 -5.11
CA ASP A 162 0.38 -3.86 -3.82
C ASP A 162 -0.01 -2.89 -2.70
N LEU A 163 -1.28 -2.96 -2.25
CA LEU A 163 -1.86 -1.96 -1.34
C LEU A 163 -1.29 -2.02 0.08
N TYR A 164 -0.86 -3.20 0.52
CA TYR A 164 -0.27 -3.39 1.85
C TYR A 164 1.10 -4.04 1.68
N SER A 165 2.00 -3.30 1.03
CA SER A 165 3.21 -3.89 0.46
C SER A 165 4.20 -4.42 1.49
N GLY A 166 4.35 -3.76 2.64
CA GLY A 166 5.28 -4.18 3.70
C GLY A 166 6.69 -4.39 3.15
N THR A 167 7.15 -5.64 3.17
CA THR A 167 8.47 -6.01 2.67
C THR A 167 8.59 -6.02 1.13
N GLY A 168 7.48 -5.84 0.42
CA GLY A 168 7.35 -5.99 -1.03
C GLY A 168 7.26 -7.43 -1.51
N SER A 169 7.03 -8.41 -0.62
CA SER A 169 7.12 -9.85 -0.93
C SER A 169 6.19 -10.28 -2.08
N VAL A 170 4.98 -9.70 -2.16
CA VAL A 170 3.99 -10.03 -3.20
C VAL A 170 4.31 -9.28 -4.48
N GLY A 171 4.48 -7.95 -4.46
CA GLY A 171 4.85 -7.20 -5.65
C GLY A 171 6.18 -7.63 -6.30
N ILE A 172 7.21 -7.97 -5.51
CA ILE A 172 8.48 -8.51 -6.04
C ILE A 172 8.26 -9.86 -6.74
N GLU A 173 7.41 -10.72 -6.19
CA GLU A 173 7.04 -11.99 -6.82
C GLU A 173 6.33 -11.75 -8.16
N ALA A 174 5.47 -10.74 -8.24
CA ALA A 174 4.79 -10.34 -9.47
C ALA A 174 5.78 -9.91 -10.56
N ILE A 175 6.73 -9.02 -10.25
CA ILE A 175 7.78 -8.59 -11.19
C ILE A 175 8.62 -9.79 -11.62
N SER A 176 9.03 -10.61 -10.65
CA SER A 176 9.82 -11.81 -10.92
C SER A 176 9.12 -12.72 -11.93
N ARG A 177 7.79 -12.86 -11.85
CA ARG A 177 6.94 -13.70 -12.72
C ARG A 177 6.45 -13.04 -14.00
N GLY A 178 6.87 -11.80 -14.30
CA GLY A 178 6.65 -11.16 -15.61
C GLY A 178 5.84 -9.87 -15.60
N CYS A 179 5.40 -9.38 -14.43
CA CYS A 179 4.74 -8.09 -14.34
C CYS A 179 5.71 -6.95 -14.74
N SER A 180 5.18 -5.92 -15.41
CA SER A 180 6.00 -4.85 -16.03
C SER A 180 6.32 -3.73 -15.06
N GLN A 181 5.39 -3.41 -14.16
CA GLN A 181 5.52 -2.33 -13.20
C GLN A 181 4.70 -2.65 -11.95
N VAL A 182 5.22 -2.27 -10.78
CA VAL A 182 4.48 -2.42 -9.52
C VAL A 182 4.46 -1.13 -8.73
N HIS A 183 3.26 -0.76 -8.28
CA HIS A 183 3.04 0.29 -7.30
C HIS A 183 2.96 -0.35 -5.92
N PHE A 184 3.84 0.04 -5.01
CA PHE A 184 3.89 -0.42 -3.62
C PHE A 184 3.35 0.68 -2.72
N VAL A 185 2.31 0.40 -1.94
CA VAL A 185 1.78 1.32 -0.93
C VAL A 185 2.19 0.80 0.45
N GLU A 186 2.90 1.64 1.21
CA GLU A 186 3.37 1.34 2.56
C GLU A 186 3.32 2.61 3.39
N MET A 187 2.82 2.54 4.62
CA MET A 187 2.67 3.72 5.46
C MET A 187 3.89 4.01 6.32
N ASP A 188 4.67 2.99 6.70
CA ASP A 188 5.79 3.13 7.62
C ASP A 188 7.08 3.52 6.86
N PRO A 189 7.61 4.75 7.04
CA PRO A 189 8.79 5.20 6.32
C PRO A 189 10.03 4.35 6.58
N TRP A 190 10.16 3.76 7.78
CA TRP A 190 11.28 2.88 8.10
C TRP A 190 11.18 1.55 7.37
N VAL A 191 9.97 0.99 7.21
CA VAL A 191 9.78 -0.21 6.38
C VAL A 191 10.14 0.11 4.93
N VAL A 192 9.78 1.30 4.44
CA VAL A 192 10.17 1.76 3.09
C VAL A 192 11.68 1.87 2.93
N SER A 193 12.36 2.58 3.83
CA SER A 193 13.80 2.87 3.71
C SER A 193 14.69 1.67 4.00
N ASP A 194 14.37 0.88 5.02
CA ASP A 194 15.25 -0.15 5.56
C ASP A 194 14.89 -1.58 5.11
N VAL A 195 13.74 -1.76 4.45
CA VAL A 195 13.27 -3.08 4.01
C VAL A 195 12.86 -3.10 2.55
N LEU A 196 11.81 -2.37 2.17
CA LEU A 196 11.21 -2.44 0.83
C LEU A 196 12.21 -1.99 -0.24
N ARG A 197 12.79 -0.79 -0.12
CA ARG A 197 13.74 -0.27 -1.11
C ARG A 197 15.01 -1.15 -1.20
N PRO A 198 15.67 -1.57 -0.09
CA PRO A 198 16.78 -2.52 -0.15
C PRO A 198 16.41 -3.86 -0.80
N ASN A 199 15.19 -4.37 -0.59
CA ASN A 199 14.72 -5.58 -1.26
C ASN A 199 14.57 -5.38 -2.79
N LEU A 200 14.06 -4.23 -3.21
CA LEU A 200 13.93 -3.89 -4.64
C LEU A 200 15.29 -3.74 -5.31
N GLU A 201 16.26 -3.09 -4.66
CA GLU A 201 17.64 -2.99 -5.13
C GLU A 201 18.29 -4.37 -5.21
N TRP A 202 18.19 -5.17 -4.15
CA TRP A 202 18.73 -6.52 -4.09
C TRP A 202 18.18 -7.44 -5.17
N THR A 203 16.90 -7.28 -5.51
CA THR A 203 16.24 -8.06 -6.55
C THR A 203 16.51 -7.53 -7.96
N GLY A 204 16.93 -6.27 -8.10
CA GLY A 204 17.19 -5.59 -9.37
C GLY A 204 15.91 -5.02 -10.00
N PHE A 205 14.92 -4.70 -9.18
CA PHE A 205 13.57 -4.30 -9.62
C PHE A 205 13.19 -2.86 -9.26
N LEU A 206 14.13 -2.07 -8.74
CA LEU A 206 13.87 -0.69 -8.34
C LEU A 206 13.34 0.16 -9.51
N ASP A 207 13.89 0.01 -10.72
CA ASP A 207 13.54 0.81 -11.91
C ASP A 207 12.10 0.58 -12.41
N VAL A 208 11.50 -0.55 -12.07
CA VAL A 208 10.12 -0.92 -12.45
C VAL A 208 9.16 -0.79 -11.26
N SER A 209 9.58 -0.13 -10.19
CA SER A 209 8.83 -0.01 -8.94
C SER A 209 8.53 1.45 -8.61
N ILE A 210 7.29 1.71 -8.20
CA ILE A 210 6.86 3.03 -7.70
C ILE A 210 6.41 2.87 -6.26
N ILE A 211 7.06 3.55 -5.32
CA ILE A 211 6.76 3.45 -3.89
C ILE A 211 5.96 4.66 -3.44
N HIS A 212 4.81 4.41 -2.83
CA HIS A 212 3.92 5.40 -2.23
C HIS A 212 4.01 5.27 -0.71
N THR A 213 4.71 6.19 -0.05
CA THR A 213 4.84 6.21 1.41
C THR A 213 3.64 6.91 2.04
N VAL A 214 2.53 6.19 2.15
CA VAL A 214 1.22 6.73 2.52
C VAL A 214 0.31 5.63 3.06
N ARG A 215 -0.66 6.01 3.89
CA ARG A 215 -1.76 5.12 4.28
C ARG A 215 -2.64 4.74 3.09
N VAL A 216 -3.18 3.52 3.09
CA VAL A 216 -4.02 3.00 2.01
C VAL A 216 -5.27 3.85 1.81
N GLU A 217 -5.91 4.31 2.89
CA GLU A 217 -7.11 5.11 2.80
C GLU A 217 -6.86 6.40 2.00
N ASN A 218 -5.77 7.11 2.31
CA ASN A 218 -5.36 8.33 1.61
C ASN A 218 -4.89 8.04 0.17
N PHE A 219 -4.34 6.86 -0.09
CA PHE A 219 -3.98 6.44 -1.45
C PHE A 219 -5.25 6.26 -2.31
N LEU A 220 -6.27 5.58 -1.76
CA LEU A 220 -7.54 5.31 -2.44
C LEU A 220 -8.35 6.59 -2.68
N GLU A 221 -8.30 7.57 -1.76
CA GLU A 221 -8.90 8.91 -1.99
C GLU A 221 -8.34 9.63 -3.21
N ARG A 222 -7.11 9.29 -3.62
CA ARG A 222 -6.41 9.88 -4.77
C ARG A 222 -6.37 8.94 -5.98
N ALA A 223 -7.17 7.88 -5.97
CA ALA A 223 -7.19 6.82 -6.99
C ALA A 223 -7.17 7.34 -8.44
N GLU A 224 -7.95 8.39 -8.74
CA GLU A 224 -8.05 8.99 -10.08
C GLU A 224 -6.70 9.44 -10.65
N GLN A 225 -5.76 9.87 -9.79
CA GLN A 225 -4.44 10.35 -10.19
C GLN A 225 -3.55 9.23 -10.74
N PHE A 226 -3.84 7.97 -10.40
CA PHE A 226 -3.00 6.82 -10.75
C PHE A 226 -3.51 6.04 -11.95
N VAL A 227 -4.68 6.42 -12.49
CA VAL A 227 -5.30 5.77 -13.65
C VAL A 227 -4.88 6.48 -14.93
N GLY A 228 -5.11 7.80 -15.00
CA GLY A 228 -4.59 8.66 -16.07
C GLY A 228 -4.63 8.03 -17.47
N LYS A 229 -3.49 8.06 -18.17
CA LYS A 229 -3.32 7.44 -19.50
C LYS A 229 -3.07 5.94 -19.45
N ASP A 230 -2.61 5.42 -18.31
CA ASP A 230 -2.16 4.04 -18.15
C ASP A 230 -3.30 3.08 -17.77
N GLY A 231 -4.52 3.60 -17.59
CA GLY A 231 -5.72 2.83 -17.30
C GLY A 231 -5.78 2.29 -15.86
N SER A 232 -6.70 1.36 -15.62
CA SER A 232 -6.80 0.60 -14.38
C SER A 232 -5.59 -0.31 -14.18
N PHE A 233 -5.42 -0.85 -12.98
CA PHE A 233 -4.39 -1.85 -12.72
C PHE A 233 -4.82 -3.22 -13.22
N ASP A 234 -3.89 -3.99 -13.81
CA ASP A 234 -4.16 -5.37 -14.24
C ASP A 234 -4.29 -6.32 -13.05
N TYR A 235 -3.54 -6.04 -11.98
CA TYR A 235 -3.52 -6.84 -10.77
C TYR A 235 -3.50 -5.96 -9.51
N ILE A 236 -4.22 -6.38 -8.48
CA ILE A 236 -4.21 -5.73 -7.16
C ILE A 236 -4.02 -6.79 -6.08
N SER A 237 -3.07 -6.60 -5.17
CA SER A 237 -2.93 -7.41 -3.95
C SER A 237 -3.36 -6.62 -2.71
N ILE A 238 -4.17 -7.28 -1.89
CA ILE A 238 -4.73 -6.74 -0.65
C ILE A 238 -4.38 -7.73 0.48
N THR A 239 -3.30 -7.43 1.20
CA THR A 239 -2.78 -8.28 2.28
C THR A 239 -2.63 -7.50 3.59
N PRO A 240 -3.73 -6.93 4.13
CA PRO A 240 -3.66 -6.08 5.29
C PRO A 240 -3.31 -6.88 6.56
N PRO A 241 -2.74 -6.22 7.58
CA PRO A 241 -2.72 -6.75 8.94
C PRO A 241 -4.17 -7.03 9.41
N TYR A 242 -4.49 -8.30 9.67
CA TYR A 242 -5.87 -8.77 9.87
C TYR A 242 -6.69 -8.01 10.91
N THR A 243 -6.05 -7.47 11.95
CA THR A 243 -6.71 -6.83 13.09
C THR A 243 -6.94 -5.33 12.91
N GLU A 244 -6.41 -4.72 11.86
CA GLU A 244 -6.36 -3.26 11.73
C GLU A 244 -7.24 -2.71 10.59
N VAL A 245 -7.99 -3.58 9.91
CA VAL A 245 -8.75 -3.20 8.71
C VAL A 245 -10.17 -3.76 8.73
N ASP A 246 -11.13 -2.89 8.39
CA ASP A 246 -12.50 -3.27 8.03
C ASP A 246 -12.54 -3.65 6.54
N TYR A 247 -12.70 -4.94 6.25
CA TYR A 247 -12.75 -5.46 4.88
C TYR A 247 -14.00 -5.00 4.12
N GLY A 248 -15.12 -4.76 4.81
CA GLY A 248 -16.34 -4.28 4.17
C GLY A 248 -16.15 -2.86 3.61
N VAL A 249 -15.55 -1.98 4.41
CA VAL A 249 -15.21 -0.61 3.98
C VAL A 249 -14.16 -0.64 2.87
N LEU A 250 -13.06 -1.38 3.07
CA LEU A 250 -11.97 -1.45 2.10
C LEU A 250 -12.45 -1.99 0.75
N MET A 251 -13.13 -3.14 0.74
CA MET A 251 -13.64 -3.72 -0.50
C MET A 251 -14.72 -2.85 -1.14
N GLY A 252 -15.52 -2.15 -0.33
CA GLY A 252 -16.47 -1.14 -0.79
C GLY A 252 -15.79 0.02 -1.53
N GLN A 253 -14.67 0.53 -1.01
CA GLN A 253 -13.88 1.56 -1.69
C GLN A 253 -13.24 1.03 -2.98
N ILE A 254 -12.63 -0.16 -2.95
CA ILE A 254 -12.01 -0.77 -4.13
C ILE A 254 -13.04 -1.03 -5.23
N SER A 255 -14.22 -1.55 -4.88
CA SER A 255 -15.28 -1.86 -5.84
C SER A 255 -15.79 -0.65 -6.63
N LYS A 256 -15.61 0.57 -6.11
CA LYS A 256 -16.02 1.84 -6.73
C LYS A 256 -14.83 2.61 -7.30
N SER A 257 -13.61 2.09 -7.12
CA SER A 257 -12.40 2.80 -7.47
C SER A 257 -12.14 2.72 -8.98
N PRO A 258 -11.63 3.79 -9.61
CA PRO A 258 -11.18 3.73 -11.01
C PRO A 258 -9.91 2.86 -11.17
N LEU A 259 -9.31 2.39 -10.07
CA LEU A 259 -8.17 1.48 -10.07
C LEU A 259 -8.51 0.09 -10.63
N ILE A 260 -9.79 -0.29 -10.63
CA ILE A 260 -10.27 -1.57 -11.17
C ILE A 260 -10.92 -1.35 -12.54
N GLY A 261 -10.69 -2.27 -13.46
CA GLY A 261 -11.33 -2.36 -14.76
C GLY A 261 -11.80 -3.78 -15.05
N ASP A 262 -12.44 -3.98 -16.20
CA ASP A 262 -13.10 -5.25 -16.55
C ASP A 262 -12.13 -6.44 -16.66
N ASP A 263 -10.85 -6.18 -16.88
CA ASP A 263 -9.78 -7.18 -17.01
C ASP A 263 -8.87 -7.30 -15.76
N THR A 264 -9.20 -6.59 -14.67
CA THR A 264 -8.41 -6.60 -13.43
C THR A 264 -8.57 -7.90 -12.65
N PHE A 265 -7.48 -8.40 -12.06
CA PHE A 265 -7.51 -9.44 -11.03
C PHE A 265 -7.19 -8.86 -9.65
N ILE A 266 -7.96 -9.24 -8.63
CA ILE A 266 -7.73 -8.81 -7.24
C ILE A 266 -7.49 -10.04 -6.38
N VAL A 267 -6.36 -10.05 -5.67
CA VAL A 267 -6.01 -11.07 -4.68
C VAL A 267 -6.19 -10.47 -3.29
N VAL A 268 -7.03 -11.09 -2.47
CA VAL A 268 -7.27 -10.65 -1.10
C VAL A 268 -6.95 -11.77 -0.12
N GLU A 269 -6.08 -11.48 0.84
CA GLU A 269 -5.83 -12.32 2.00
C GLU A 269 -6.64 -11.80 3.19
N TYR A 270 -7.39 -12.67 3.87
CA TYR A 270 -8.25 -12.28 4.99
C TYR A 270 -8.39 -13.38 6.06
N PRO A 271 -8.73 -13.06 7.32
CA PRO A 271 -8.86 -14.06 8.37
C PRO A 271 -10.13 -14.90 8.25
N SER A 272 -10.12 -16.09 8.84
CA SER A 272 -11.32 -16.92 9.00
C SER A 272 -12.37 -16.16 9.82
N ARG A 273 -13.63 -16.14 9.37
CA ARG A 273 -14.80 -15.41 9.92
C ARG A 273 -15.04 -14.00 9.35
N THR A 274 -14.41 -13.64 8.24
CA THR A 274 -14.85 -12.49 7.44
C THR A 274 -15.68 -12.97 6.26
N ASP A 275 -16.87 -12.41 6.10
CA ASP A 275 -17.72 -12.69 4.95
C ASP A 275 -17.32 -11.80 3.78
N MET A 276 -16.91 -12.43 2.68
CA MET A 276 -16.50 -11.74 1.45
C MET A 276 -17.59 -11.89 0.39
N LEU A 277 -17.92 -10.76 -0.25
CA LEU A 277 -18.93 -10.69 -1.31
C LEU A 277 -18.56 -11.58 -2.51
N ASP A 278 -19.55 -12.02 -3.28
CA ASP A 278 -19.34 -12.81 -4.49
C ASP A 278 -18.81 -11.99 -5.69
N ALA A 279 -18.79 -10.66 -5.56
CA ALA A 279 -18.31 -9.73 -6.58
C ALA A 279 -17.58 -8.54 -5.94
N CYS A 280 -16.72 -7.89 -6.73
CA CYS A 280 -16.06 -6.64 -6.38
C CYS A 280 -16.09 -5.72 -7.61
N GLY A 281 -16.99 -4.73 -7.61
CA GLY A 281 -17.20 -3.87 -8.77
C GLY A 281 -17.70 -4.67 -9.98
N CYS A 282 -17.02 -4.55 -11.11
CA CYS A 282 -17.29 -5.33 -12.33
C CYS A 282 -16.71 -6.77 -12.30
N LEU A 283 -15.98 -7.13 -11.24
CA LEU A 283 -15.29 -8.41 -11.13
C LEU A 283 -16.10 -9.46 -10.36
N VAL A 284 -15.95 -10.72 -10.73
CA VAL A 284 -16.60 -11.86 -10.08
C VAL A 284 -15.60 -12.69 -9.28
N LYS A 285 -16.08 -13.36 -8.23
CA LYS A 285 -15.25 -14.30 -7.45
C LYS A 285 -14.88 -15.52 -8.29
N ILE A 286 -13.57 -15.69 -8.51
CA ILE A 286 -12.98 -16.80 -9.27
C ILE A 286 -12.72 -17.99 -8.35
N THR A 287 -12.18 -17.73 -7.16
CA THR A 287 -11.91 -18.75 -6.16
C THR A 287 -11.91 -18.14 -4.77
N ASP A 288 -12.18 -18.98 -3.80
CA ASP A 288 -12.03 -18.70 -2.37
C ASP A 288 -11.47 -19.97 -1.73
N ARG A 289 -10.27 -19.88 -1.14
CA ARG A 289 -9.55 -21.04 -0.60
C ARG A 289 -9.09 -20.77 0.82
N ARG A 290 -9.34 -21.74 1.69
CA ARG A 290 -8.89 -21.72 3.07
C ARG A 290 -7.48 -22.33 3.22
N PHE A 291 -6.61 -21.60 3.90
CA PHE A 291 -5.27 -22.00 4.33
C PHE A 291 -5.16 -21.86 5.85
N GLY A 292 -5.61 -22.88 6.58
CA GLY A 292 -5.64 -22.87 8.04
C GLY A 292 -6.58 -21.80 8.59
N ARG A 293 -6.01 -20.71 9.15
CA ARG A 293 -6.75 -19.55 9.68
C ARG A 293 -6.92 -18.42 8.66
N THR A 294 -6.26 -18.53 7.52
CA THR A 294 -6.26 -17.53 6.45
C THR A 294 -7.16 -17.99 5.31
N HIS A 295 -7.85 -17.08 4.65
CA HIS A 295 -8.50 -17.30 3.36
C HIS A 295 -7.82 -16.46 2.29
N LEU A 296 -7.83 -16.99 1.08
CA LEU A 296 -7.35 -16.35 -0.12
C LEU A 296 -8.51 -16.35 -1.12
N VAL A 297 -9.05 -15.16 -1.38
CA VAL A 297 -10.04 -14.96 -2.43
C VAL A 297 -9.40 -14.25 -3.61
N ILE A 298 -9.78 -14.67 -4.81
CA ILE A 298 -9.38 -14.00 -6.05
C ILE A 298 -10.65 -13.58 -6.79
N TYR A 299 -10.75 -12.28 -7.05
CA TYR A 299 -11.72 -11.71 -7.97
C TYR A 299 -11.07 -11.49 -9.33
N GLY A 300 -11.84 -11.59 -10.40
CA GLY A 300 -11.33 -11.38 -11.74
C GLY A 300 -12.45 -11.24 -12.76
N PRO A 301 -12.07 -11.14 -14.05
CA PRO A 301 -13.01 -10.94 -15.14
C PRO A 301 -13.97 -12.11 -15.26
N THR A 302 -15.18 -11.86 -15.75
CA THR A 302 -16.21 -12.90 -15.95
C THR A 302 -15.73 -14.03 -16.85
N TRP A 303 -14.93 -13.71 -17.87
CA TRP A 303 -14.34 -14.70 -18.79
C TRP A 303 -13.33 -15.63 -18.11
N ALA A 304 -12.74 -15.24 -16.98
CA ALA A 304 -11.78 -16.04 -16.22
C ALA A 304 -12.47 -17.02 -15.24
N GLN A 305 -13.78 -16.88 -15.04
CA GLN A 305 -14.52 -17.76 -14.15
C GLN A 305 -14.65 -19.16 -14.78
N LYS A 306 -14.00 -20.16 -14.16
CA LYS A 306 -14.20 -21.55 -14.57
C LYS A 306 -15.65 -21.93 -14.28
N LYS A 307 -16.38 -22.41 -15.29
CA LYS A 307 -17.70 -23.04 -15.08
C LYS A 307 -17.52 -24.14 -14.04
N ARG A 308 -18.13 -24.00 -12.86
CA ARG A 308 -18.22 -25.09 -11.89
C ARG A 308 -18.98 -26.20 -12.62
N LYS A 309 -18.35 -27.36 -12.82
CA LYS A 309 -19.10 -28.55 -13.25
C LYS A 309 -20.15 -28.81 -12.17
N PRO A 310 -21.43 -28.98 -12.54
CA PRO A 310 -22.51 -29.25 -11.60
C PRO A 310 -22.24 -30.54 -10.82
#